data_AF-A0AAQ0VK33-F1
#
_entry.id   AF-A0AAQ0VK33-F1
#
_cell.length_a   1.000
_cell.length_b   1.000
_cell.length_c   1.000
_cell.angle_alpha   90.00
_cell.angle_beta   90.00
_cell.angle_gamma   90.00
#
_symmetry.space_group_name_H-M   'P 1'
#
loop_
_entity.id
_entity.type
_entity.pdbx_description
1 polymer ?
#
loop_
_entity_poly.entity_id
_entity_poly.type
_entity_poly.pdbx_seq_one_letter_code
_entity_poly.pdbx_strand_id
1 'polypeptide(L)'
;MYSSTKSFSNLYASIVHMQEHQSLEELQANQIINHAMKNGPDHKLNRLLEDQILNGVKGFNIENMGMKHEIFNDKVLMNLKRERATLQDINSIIIDTALQFSRNPDQIELNEEKLKSSLNTIKNLHCERSLKIDLIRNMKEGVLTFVPEEQRNDIERVIISKQREIERTATQSNKVVLESNIPNSFNPR
;
A
#
# COMPACT_ATOMS: atom_id res chain seq x y z
N MET A 1 -26.01 -7.91 17.18
CA MET A 1 -25.93 -6.84 16.15
C MET A 1 -25.34 -7.32 14.82
N TYR A 2 -24.38 -8.26 14.78
CA TYR A 2 -23.83 -8.75 13.50
C TYR A 2 -24.73 -9.78 12.78
N SER A 3 -25.41 -10.65 13.53
CA SER A 3 -26.34 -11.67 13.01
C SER A 3 -27.52 -11.11 12.19
N SER A 4 -27.79 -9.80 12.28
CA SER A 4 -28.84 -9.11 11.53
C SER A 4 -28.34 -8.45 10.24
N THR A 5 -27.06 -8.62 9.87
CA THR A 5 -26.54 -8.08 8.62
C THR A 5 -26.96 -8.95 7.43
N LYS A 6 -27.35 -8.33 6.32
CA LYS A 6 -27.76 -9.03 5.07
C LYS A 6 -26.74 -10.08 4.62
N SER A 7 -25.46 -9.76 4.75
CA SER A 7 -24.35 -10.66 4.40
C SER A 7 -24.28 -11.90 5.30
N PHE A 8 -24.49 -11.75 6.61
CA PHE A 8 -24.55 -12.90 7.51
C PHE A 8 -25.82 -13.72 7.27
N SER A 9 -26.96 -13.07 7.01
CA SER A 9 -28.22 -13.74 6.68
C SER A 9 -28.09 -14.57 5.40
N ASN A 10 -27.39 -14.08 4.37
CA ASN A 10 -27.11 -14.83 3.15
C ASN A 10 -26.22 -16.05 3.42
N LEU A 11 -25.12 -15.88 4.16
CA LEU A 11 -24.27 -17.00 4.57
C LEU A 11 -25.06 -18.07 5.33
N TYR A 12 -25.89 -17.64 6.28
CA TYR A 12 -26.73 -18.54 7.07
C TYR A 12 -27.76 -19.27 6.19
N ALA A 13 -28.40 -18.57 5.25
CA ALA A 13 -29.33 -19.19 4.30
C ALA A 13 -28.63 -20.22 3.42
N SER A 14 -27.41 -19.95 2.96
CA SER A 14 -26.60 -20.88 2.17
C SER A 14 -26.16 -22.11 2.98
N ILE A 15 -25.88 -21.95 4.28
CA ILE A 15 -25.63 -23.07 5.20
C ILE A 15 -26.88 -23.93 5.35
N VAL A 16 -28.03 -23.34 5.68
CA VAL A 16 -29.30 -24.06 5.87
C VAL A 16 -29.71 -24.81 4.60
N HIS A 17 -29.67 -24.14 3.45
CA HIS A 17 -29.94 -24.75 2.15
C HIS A 17 -29.08 -26.01 1.92
N MET A 18 -27.82 -25.96 2.32
CA MET A 18 -26.86 -27.05 2.11
C MET A 18 -26.93 -28.16 3.16
N GLN A 19 -27.47 -27.89 4.33
CA GLN A 19 -27.83 -28.93 5.30
C GLN A 19 -29.12 -29.66 4.90
N GLU A 20 -30.05 -28.96 4.25
CA GLU A 20 -31.32 -29.52 3.78
C GLU A 20 -31.18 -30.30 2.47
N HIS A 21 -30.34 -29.82 1.54
CA HIS A 21 -30.28 -30.34 0.17
C HIS A 21 -28.94 -31.01 -0.20
N GLN A 22 -27.92 -30.93 0.68
CA GLN A 22 -26.61 -31.55 0.49
C GLN A 22 -26.07 -32.16 1.82
N SER A 23 -24.89 -32.77 1.79
CA SER A 23 -24.26 -33.41 2.95
C SER A 23 -23.38 -32.46 3.78
N LEU A 24 -23.82 -31.23 4.07
CA LEU A 24 -23.09 -30.37 5.00
C LEU A 24 -23.37 -30.83 6.43
N GLU A 25 -22.34 -31.36 7.10
CA GLU A 25 -22.47 -31.83 8.48
C GLU A 25 -22.73 -30.67 9.45
N GLU A 26 -23.55 -30.92 10.48
CA GLU A 26 -23.88 -29.93 11.50
C GLU A 26 -22.65 -29.37 12.23
N LEU A 27 -21.64 -30.23 12.48
CA LEU A 27 -20.38 -29.80 13.08
C LEU A 27 -19.65 -28.78 12.19
N GLN A 28 -19.62 -29.01 10.88
CA GLN A 28 -18.98 -28.12 9.91
C GLN A 28 -19.74 -26.80 9.80
N ALA A 29 -21.08 -26.85 9.72
CA ALA A 29 -21.94 -25.66 9.74
C ALA A 29 -21.69 -24.79 10.98
N ASN A 30 -21.62 -25.41 12.16
CA ASN A 30 -21.33 -24.72 13.41
C ASN A 30 -19.94 -24.08 13.43
N GLN A 31 -18.93 -24.74 12.86
CA GLN A 31 -17.59 -24.15 12.75
C GLN A 31 -17.58 -22.93 11.80
N ILE A 32 -18.32 -22.96 10.70
CA ILE A 32 -18.47 -21.83 9.76
C ILE A 32 -19.13 -20.64 10.47
N ILE A 33 -20.24 -20.89 11.16
CA ILE A 33 -20.97 -19.87 11.91
C ILE A 33 -20.07 -19.25 12.98
N ASN A 34 -19.37 -20.08 13.75
CA ASN A 34 -18.44 -19.62 14.78
C ASN A 34 -17.29 -18.80 14.20
N HIS A 35 -16.74 -19.20 13.05
CA HIS A 35 -15.67 -18.46 12.39
C HIS A 35 -16.14 -17.10 11.85
N ALA A 36 -17.31 -17.05 11.20
CA ALA A 36 -17.92 -15.81 10.77
C ALA A 36 -18.20 -14.89 11.97
N MET A 37 -18.79 -15.41 13.04
CA MET A 37 -19.10 -14.66 14.27
C MET A 37 -17.85 -14.07 14.94
N LYS A 38 -16.74 -14.82 15.01
CA LYS A 38 -15.47 -14.34 15.56
C LYS A 38 -14.88 -13.16 14.76
N ASN A 39 -15.07 -13.14 13.45
CA ASN A 39 -14.53 -12.11 12.56
C ASN A 39 -15.42 -10.87 12.44
N GLY A 40 -16.62 -10.87 13.04
CA GLY A 40 -17.54 -9.74 12.96
C GLY A 40 -18.03 -9.47 11.52
N PRO A 41 -18.49 -8.25 11.21
CA PRO A 41 -19.14 -7.91 9.93
C PRO A 41 -18.22 -7.85 8.71
N ASP A 42 -17.58 -8.98 8.38
CA ASP A 42 -16.73 -9.14 7.21
C ASP A 42 -17.50 -9.75 6.03
N HIS A 43 -18.01 -8.88 5.17
CA HIS A 43 -18.78 -9.26 4.00
C HIS A 43 -17.99 -10.08 2.97
N LYS A 44 -16.66 -9.90 2.91
CA LYS A 44 -15.80 -10.64 1.98
C LYS A 44 -15.58 -12.06 2.47
N LEU A 45 -15.32 -12.22 3.77
CA LEU A 45 -15.23 -13.52 4.41
C LEU A 45 -16.53 -14.31 4.23
N ASN A 46 -17.68 -13.70 4.51
CA ASN A 46 -18.98 -14.37 4.35
C ASN A 46 -19.23 -14.83 2.92
N ARG A 47 -18.87 -14.02 1.92
CA ARG A 47 -19.02 -14.39 0.51
C ARG A 47 -18.07 -15.52 0.11
N LEU A 48 -16.84 -15.52 0.60
CA LEU A 48 -15.88 -16.61 0.38
C LEU A 48 -16.35 -17.93 1.00
N LEU A 49 -16.94 -17.87 2.20
CA LEU A 49 -17.54 -19.02 2.87
C LEU A 49 -18.73 -19.54 2.06
N GLU A 50 -19.61 -18.64 1.59
CA GLU A 50 -20.76 -18.97 0.75
C GLU A 50 -20.35 -19.63 -0.58
N ASP A 51 -19.40 -19.05 -1.32
CA ASP A 51 -18.92 -19.60 -2.59
C ASP A 51 -18.32 -21.00 -2.40
N GLN A 52 -17.63 -21.28 -1.30
CA GLN A 52 -17.04 -22.60 -1.03
C GLN A 52 -18.09 -23.63 -0.62
N ILE A 53 -19.06 -23.22 0.21
CA ILE A 53 -20.22 -24.04 0.57
C ILE A 53 -20.94 -24.49 -0.71
N LEU A 54 -21.28 -23.54 -1.59
CA LEU A 54 -22.05 -23.83 -2.82
C LEU A 54 -21.27 -24.68 -3.84
N ASN A 55 -19.93 -24.59 -3.86
CA ASN A 55 -19.08 -25.34 -4.78
C ASN A 55 -18.67 -26.74 -4.28
N GLY A 56 -19.14 -27.18 -3.10
CA GLY A 56 -19.03 -28.57 -2.64
C GLY A 56 -17.60 -29.11 -2.53
N VAL A 57 -16.61 -28.25 -2.26
CA VAL A 57 -15.20 -28.64 -2.23
C VAL A 57 -14.96 -29.63 -1.08
N LYS A 58 -14.75 -30.90 -1.43
CA LYS A 58 -14.31 -31.96 -0.49
C LYS A 58 -13.01 -31.51 0.19
N GLY A 59 -13.04 -31.36 1.51
CA GLY A 59 -11.88 -30.94 2.30
C GLY A 59 -11.96 -29.50 2.81
N PHE A 60 -13.13 -29.08 3.27
CA PHE A 60 -13.35 -27.80 3.94
C PHE A 60 -12.45 -27.67 5.18
N ASN A 61 -11.34 -26.94 5.06
CA ASN A 61 -10.43 -26.63 6.16
C ASN A 61 -10.52 -25.13 6.50
N ILE A 62 -11.38 -24.84 7.47
CA ILE A 62 -11.65 -23.49 7.99
C ILE A 62 -10.39 -22.81 8.51
N GLU A 63 -9.47 -23.57 9.10
CA GLU A 63 -8.23 -23.03 9.66
C GLU A 63 -7.32 -22.48 8.56
N ASN A 64 -7.22 -23.17 7.42
CA ASN A 64 -6.44 -22.71 6.28
C ASN A 64 -7.06 -21.47 5.59
N MET A 65 -8.39 -21.31 5.61
CA MET A 65 -9.06 -20.15 5.04
C MET A 65 -9.01 -18.93 5.97
N GLY A 66 -9.22 -19.14 7.27
CA GLY A 66 -9.00 -18.14 8.30
C GLY A 66 -7.59 -17.58 8.22
N MET A 67 -6.58 -18.45 8.16
CA MET A 67 -5.18 -18.02 7.99
C MET A 67 -4.94 -17.25 6.70
N LYS A 68 -5.48 -17.68 5.54
CA LYS A 68 -5.28 -16.96 4.27
C LYS A 68 -5.92 -15.57 4.28
N HIS A 69 -7.10 -15.43 4.88
CA HIS A 69 -7.81 -14.15 5.00
C HIS A 69 -7.15 -13.22 6.03
N GLU A 70 -6.74 -13.76 7.18
CA GLU A 70 -5.93 -13.04 8.18
C GLU A 70 -4.61 -12.55 7.56
N ILE A 71 -3.89 -13.39 6.81
CA ILE A 71 -2.66 -13.00 6.11
C ILE A 71 -2.92 -11.90 5.08
N PHE A 72 -4.05 -11.95 4.35
CA PHE A 72 -4.40 -10.90 3.39
C PHE A 72 -4.71 -9.58 4.11
N ASN A 73 -5.52 -9.63 5.17
CA ASN A 73 -5.85 -8.47 5.99
C ASN A 73 -4.62 -7.87 6.67
N ASP A 74 -3.71 -8.71 7.18
CA ASP A 74 -2.45 -8.28 7.78
C ASP A 74 -1.54 -7.59 6.75
N LYS A 75 -1.47 -8.11 5.53
CA LYS A 75 -0.73 -7.46 4.44
C LYS A 75 -1.33 -6.12 4.06
N VAL A 76 -2.66 -6.04 3.92
CA VAL A 76 -3.36 -4.77 3.64
C VAL A 76 -3.15 -3.79 4.79
N LEU A 77 -3.29 -4.22 6.04
CA LEU A 77 -3.10 -3.40 7.22
C LEU A 77 -1.63 -2.93 7.35
N MET A 78 -0.66 -3.79 7.06
CA MET A 78 0.76 -3.40 7.01
C MET A 78 1.02 -2.36 5.93
N ASN A 79 0.43 -2.51 4.74
CA ASN A 79 0.56 -1.52 3.67
C ASN A 79 -0.09 -0.19 4.06
N LEU A 80 -1.29 -0.19 4.63
CA LEU A 80 -1.95 1.03 5.14
C LEU A 80 -1.16 1.70 6.27
N LYS A 81 -0.55 0.92 7.17
CA LYS A 81 0.34 1.45 8.21
C LYS A 81 1.58 2.10 7.62
N ARG A 82 2.19 1.50 6.58
CA ARG A 82 3.32 2.08 5.85
C ARG A 82 2.93 3.36 5.13
N GLU A 83 1.80 3.37 4.42
CA GLU A 83 1.28 4.56 3.75
C GLU A 83 1.00 5.69 4.74
N ARG A 84 0.39 5.38 5.89
CA ARG A 84 0.17 6.36 6.96
C ARG A 84 1.47 6.92 7.51
N ALA A 85 2.49 6.10 7.73
CA ALA A 85 3.80 6.55 8.19
C ALA A 85 4.44 7.50 7.15
N THR A 86 4.38 7.17 5.85
CA THR A 86 4.86 8.05 4.78
C THR A 86 4.13 9.39 4.75
N LEU A 87 2.82 9.41 4.96
CA LEU A 87 2.06 10.66 5.05
C LEU A 87 2.48 11.51 6.26
N GLN A 88 2.80 10.88 7.38
CA GLN A 88 3.33 11.59 8.56
C GLN A 88 4.72 12.16 8.29
N ASP A 89 5.60 11.42 7.61
CA ASP A 89 6.93 11.90 7.19
C ASP A 89 6.83 13.11 6.25
N ILE A 90 5.90 13.07 5.29
CA ILE A 90 5.59 14.20 4.38
C ILE A 90 5.12 15.41 5.19
N ASN A 91 4.15 15.21 6.09
CA ASN A 91 3.61 16.30 6.90
C ASN A 91 4.66 16.90 7.83
N SER A 92 5.61 16.12 8.34
CA SER A 92 6.71 16.65 9.15
C SER A 92 7.55 17.67 8.39
N ILE A 93 7.84 17.43 7.10
CA ILE A 93 8.61 18.39 6.28
C ILE A 93 7.79 19.66 6.07
N ILE A 94 6.51 19.52 5.74
CA ILE A 94 5.62 20.67 5.51
C ILE A 94 5.53 21.53 6.78
N ILE A 95 5.35 20.91 7.95
CA ILE A 95 5.27 21.59 9.24
C ILE A 95 6.60 22.27 9.57
N ASP A 96 7.73 21.60 9.37
CA ASP A 96 9.05 22.19 9.62
C ASP A 96 9.26 23.44 8.75
N THR A 97 8.90 23.39 7.46
CA THR A 97 8.95 24.55 6.56
C THR A 97 8.03 25.67 7.02
N ALA A 98 6.79 25.36 7.42
CA ALA A 98 5.85 26.36 7.93
C ALA A 98 6.35 27.03 9.22
N LEU A 99 6.99 26.26 10.12
CA LEU A 99 7.61 26.78 11.33
C LEU A 99 8.83 27.66 11.02
N GLN A 100 9.63 27.30 10.02
CA GLN A 100 10.74 28.14 9.56
C GLN A 100 10.23 29.45 8.97
N PHE A 101 9.23 29.41 8.08
CA PHE A 101 8.57 30.60 7.55
C PHE A 101 8.06 31.51 8.67
N SER A 102 7.42 30.95 9.68
CA SER A 102 6.90 31.71 10.82
C SER A 102 8.00 32.39 11.66
N ARG A 103 9.24 31.86 11.64
CA ARG A 103 10.38 32.40 12.38
C ARG A 103 11.19 33.40 11.57
N ASN A 104 11.49 33.06 10.32
CA ASN A 104 12.28 33.87 9.41
C ASN A 104 11.89 33.55 7.95
N PRO A 105 10.96 34.30 7.35
CA PRO A 105 10.53 34.11 5.97
C PRO A 105 11.67 34.26 4.95
N ASP A 106 12.67 35.09 5.22
CA ASP A 106 13.69 35.48 4.25
C ASP A 106 14.78 34.41 4.06
N GLN A 107 14.82 33.40 4.93
CA GLN A 107 15.84 32.36 4.95
C GLN A 107 15.22 30.98 5.21
N ILE A 108 14.39 30.50 4.28
CA ILE A 108 13.85 29.15 4.40
C ILE A 108 14.87 28.16 3.83
N GLU A 109 15.28 27.21 4.67
CA GLU A 109 16.14 26.12 4.25
C GLU A 109 15.42 24.79 4.44
N LEU A 110 15.35 24.02 3.36
CA LEU A 110 14.69 22.73 3.40
C LEU A 110 15.63 21.71 4.06
N ASN A 111 15.14 21.00 5.08
CA ASN A 111 15.92 19.94 5.70
C ASN A 111 16.14 18.79 4.70
N GLU A 112 17.31 18.78 4.06
CA GLU A 112 17.63 17.84 2.99
C GLU A 112 17.67 16.38 3.45
N GLU A 113 18.08 16.12 4.70
CA GLU A 113 18.12 14.76 5.25
C GLU A 113 16.72 14.20 5.43
N LYS A 114 15.80 14.99 6.01
CA LYS A 114 14.39 14.62 6.12
C LYS A 114 13.74 14.45 4.75
N LEU A 115 14.00 15.38 3.82
CA LEU A 115 13.51 15.27 2.44
C LEU A 115 13.98 13.98 1.77
N LYS A 116 15.27 13.65 1.89
CA LYS A 116 15.84 12.42 1.34
C LYS A 116 15.23 11.18 1.99
N SER A 117 15.00 11.21 3.30
CA SER A 117 14.33 10.13 4.02
C SER A 117 12.90 9.93 3.51
N SER A 118 12.08 10.97 3.49
CA SER A 118 10.67 10.90 3.05
C SER A 118 10.54 10.46 1.60
N LEU A 119 11.38 10.96 0.69
CA LEU A 119 11.41 10.53 -0.71
C LEU A 119 11.79 9.04 -0.85
N ASN A 120 12.71 8.54 -0.02
CA ASN A 120 13.05 7.11 0.00
C ASN A 120 11.88 6.27 0.55
N THR A 121 11.18 6.74 1.58
CA THR A 121 9.98 6.08 2.09
C THR A 121 8.91 5.97 1.00
N ILE A 122 8.64 7.06 0.26
CA ILE A 122 7.68 7.07 -0.86
C ILE A 122 8.12 6.08 -1.96
N LYS A 123 9.40 6.08 -2.34
CA LYS A 123 9.95 5.16 -3.35
C LYS A 123 9.69 3.70 -2.96
N ASN A 124 9.89 3.36 -1.69
CA ASN A 124 9.80 1.99 -1.18
C ASN A 124 8.38 1.55 -0.82
N LEU A 125 7.37 2.42 -0.94
CA LEU A 125 5.97 2.02 -0.75
C LEU A 125 5.57 0.93 -1.74
N HIS A 126 4.82 -0.06 -1.26
CA HIS A 126 4.27 -1.13 -2.08
C HIS A 126 2.87 -0.77 -2.56
N CYS A 127 2.81 0.25 -3.43
CA CYS A 127 1.59 0.80 -4.00
C CYS A 127 1.77 1.13 -5.49
N GLU A 128 0.68 1.55 -6.14
CA GLU A 128 0.70 1.98 -7.54
C GLU A 128 1.63 3.18 -7.76
N ARG A 129 2.21 3.25 -8.96
CA ARG A 129 3.10 4.35 -9.35
C ARG A 129 2.40 5.71 -9.32
N SER A 130 1.12 5.76 -9.70
CA SER A 130 0.24 6.93 -9.62
C SER A 130 0.26 7.54 -8.21
N LEU A 131 0.01 6.72 -7.19
CA LEU A 131 0.00 7.16 -5.79
C LEU A 131 1.35 7.72 -5.35
N LYS A 132 2.47 7.12 -5.76
CA LYS A 132 3.81 7.65 -5.45
C LYS A 132 4.03 9.04 -6.05
N ILE A 133 3.59 9.25 -7.29
CA ILE A 133 3.68 10.55 -7.97
C ILE A 133 2.83 11.59 -7.23
N ASP A 134 1.62 11.21 -6.82
CA ASP A 134 0.71 12.11 -6.09
C ASP A 134 1.26 12.47 -4.71
N LEU A 135 1.88 11.52 -3.99
CA LEU A 135 2.53 11.78 -2.71
C LEU A 135 3.70 12.77 -2.84
N ILE A 136 4.53 12.63 -3.89
CA ILE A 136 5.62 13.58 -4.15
C ILE A 136 5.07 14.95 -4.52
N ARG A 137 4.02 15.01 -5.36
CA ARG A 137 3.36 16.26 -5.73
C ARG A 137 2.81 16.98 -4.50
N ASN A 138 2.07 16.27 -3.65
CA ASN A 138 1.49 16.83 -2.43
C ASN A 138 2.56 17.35 -1.46
N MET A 139 3.66 16.61 -1.29
CA MET A 139 4.79 17.06 -0.48
C MET A 139 5.38 18.35 -1.04
N LYS A 140 5.61 18.41 -2.36
CA LYS A 140 6.16 19.60 -3.04
C LYS A 140 5.25 20.81 -2.89
N GLU A 141 3.97 20.67 -3.22
CA GLU A 141 2.98 21.74 -3.14
C GLU A 141 2.79 22.21 -1.69
N GLY A 142 2.74 21.27 -0.74
CA GLY A 142 2.64 21.58 0.69
C GLY A 142 3.82 22.39 1.19
N VAL A 143 5.05 22.03 0.81
CA VAL A 143 6.25 22.81 1.15
C VAL A 143 6.22 24.19 0.51
N LEU A 144 6.01 24.27 -0.80
CA LEU A 144 6.07 25.53 -1.56
C LEU A 144 4.98 26.53 -1.13
N THR A 145 3.87 26.05 -0.54
CA THR A 145 2.81 26.91 0.02
C THR A 145 3.36 27.86 1.10
N PHE A 146 4.37 27.44 1.86
CA PHE A 146 4.98 28.23 2.94
C PHE A 146 6.26 28.93 2.52
N VAL A 147 6.66 28.86 1.25
CA VAL A 147 7.87 29.50 0.74
C VAL A 147 7.53 30.80 0.00
N PRO A 148 8.18 31.94 0.33
CA PRO A 148 8.06 33.19 -0.40
C PRO A 148 8.40 33.02 -1.88
N GLU A 149 7.73 33.78 -2.75
CA GLU A 149 7.84 33.61 -4.21
C GLU A 149 9.28 33.73 -4.72
N GLU A 150 10.09 34.58 -4.10
CA GLU A 150 11.49 34.82 -4.43
C GLU A 150 12.36 33.57 -4.23
N GLN A 151 12.02 32.71 -3.26
CA GLN A 151 12.78 31.50 -2.91
C GLN A 151 12.18 30.22 -3.49
N ARG A 152 10.94 30.26 -4.00
CA ARG A 152 10.21 29.07 -4.48
C ARG A 152 10.98 28.26 -5.51
N ASN A 153 11.59 28.93 -6.48
CA ASN A 153 12.33 28.28 -7.56
C ASN A 153 13.56 27.50 -7.03
N ASP A 154 14.26 28.06 -6.04
CA ASP A 154 15.44 27.42 -5.47
C ASP A 154 15.05 26.21 -4.61
N ILE A 155 14.00 26.36 -3.80
CA ILE A 155 13.45 25.26 -3.00
C ILE A 155 12.88 24.15 -3.89
N GLU A 156 12.15 24.49 -4.95
CA GLU A 156 11.64 23.49 -5.90
C GLU A 156 12.80 22.74 -6.59
N ARG A 157 13.87 23.43 -6.97
CA ARG A 157 15.07 22.79 -7.54
C ARG A 157 15.70 21.78 -6.57
N VAL A 158 15.77 22.08 -5.28
CA VAL A 158 16.28 21.14 -4.27
C VAL A 158 15.41 19.89 -4.22
N ILE A 159 14.09 20.03 -4.15
CA ILE A 159 13.14 18.90 -4.12
C ILE A 159 13.30 18.01 -5.37
N ILE A 160 13.30 18.62 -6.57
CA ILE A 160 13.45 17.90 -7.83
C ILE A 160 14.82 17.23 -7.93
N SER A 161 15.89 17.90 -7.48
CA SER A 161 17.25 17.36 -7.48
C SER A 161 17.35 16.09 -6.64
N LYS A 162 16.81 16.12 -5.40
CA LYS A 162 16.82 14.96 -4.50
C LYS A 162 15.92 13.83 -4.99
N GLN A 163 14.76 14.14 -5.58
CA GLN A 163 13.91 13.13 -6.22
C GLN A 163 14.69 12.38 -7.31
N ARG A 164 15.38 13.11 -8.20
CA ARG A 164 16.18 12.52 -9.27
C ARG A 164 17.36 11.70 -8.75
N GLU A 165 18.02 12.14 -7.67
CA GLU A 165 19.08 11.38 -6.99
C GLU A 165 18.58 9.99 -6.58
N ILE A 166 17.43 9.96 -5.89
CA ILE A 166 16.80 8.73 -5.38
C ILE A 166 16.34 7.80 -6.52
N GLU A 167 15.80 8.37 -7.59
CA GLU A 167 15.42 7.61 -8.79
C GLU A 167 16.64 7.01 -9.51
N ARG A 168 17.76 7.75 -9.62
CA ARG A 168 19.01 7.29 -10.26
C ARG A 168 19.69 6.14 -9.52
N THR A 169 19.58 6.06 -8.20
CA THR A 169 20.09 4.92 -7.44
C THR A 169 19.51 3.56 -7.88
N ALA A 170 18.37 3.55 -8.60
CA ALA A 170 17.81 2.32 -9.17
C ALA A 170 18.44 1.90 -10.52
N THR A 171 19.04 2.83 -11.26
CA THR A 171 19.61 2.55 -12.59
C THR A 171 21.10 2.15 -12.57
N GLN A 172 21.77 2.22 -11.43
CA GLN A 172 23.16 1.76 -11.31
C GLN A 172 23.32 0.25 -11.08
N SER A 173 22.25 -0.49 -10.78
CA SER A 173 22.36 -1.92 -10.43
C SER A 173 22.19 -2.91 -11.59
N ASN A 174 22.20 -2.49 -12.86
CA ASN A 174 22.29 -3.40 -14.02
C ASN A 174 22.77 -2.66 -15.29
N LYS A 175 23.99 -2.13 -15.28
CA LYS A 175 24.70 -1.95 -16.54
C LYS A 175 25.35 -3.28 -16.89
N VAL A 176 24.57 -4.21 -17.44
CA VAL A 176 25.15 -5.36 -18.15
C VAL A 176 25.82 -4.76 -19.38
N VAL A 177 27.11 -4.48 -19.26
CA VAL A 177 27.97 -4.32 -20.42
C VAL A 177 27.99 -5.69 -21.06
N LEU A 178 27.25 -5.88 -22.16
CA LEU A 178 27.51 -7.01 -23.04
C LEU A 178 28.91 -6.77 -23.59
N GLU A 179 29.91 -7.39 -22.98
CA GLU A 179 31.24 -7.49 -23.56
C GLU A 179 31.07 -8.25 -24.88
N SER A 180 31.11 -7.50 -25.98
CA SER A 180 31.17 -8.08 -27.31
C SER A 180 32.53 -8.75 -27.46
N ASN A 181 32.55 -10.08 -27.39
CA ASN A 181 33.68 -10.88 -27.88
C ASN A 181 33.77 -10.92 -29.42
N ILE A 182 32.98 -10.10 -30.14
CA ILE A 182 33.08 -9.98 -31.59
C ILE A 182 34.26 -9.05 -31.88
N PRO A 183 35.34 -9.55 -32.51
CA PRO A 183 36.40 -8.66 -32.98
C PRO A 183 35.82 -7.66 -33.98
N ASN A 184 36.05 -6.37 -33.74
CA ASN A 184 35.68 -5.27 -34.61
C ASN A 184 36.27 -5.48 -36.01
N SER A 185 35.47 -6.02 -36.93
CA SER A 185 35.85 -6.20 -38.34
C SER A 185 35.37 -5.06 -39.25
N PHE A 186 34.84 -3.98 -38.70
CA PHE A 186 34.48 -2.79 -39.47
C PHE A 186 35.46 -1.66 -39.18
N ASN A 187 36.54 -1.65 -39.95
CA ASN A 187 37.41 -0.51 -40.11
C ASN A 187 37.16 0.07 -41.51
N PRO A 188 36.32 1.11 -41.68
CA PRO A 188 36.26 1.82 -42.95
C PRO A 188 37.44 2.78 -43.00
N ARG A 189 38.44 2.45 -43.82
CA ARG A 189 39.24 3.48 -44.47
C ARG A 189 38.44 4.10 -45.60
#